data_AF-A0A7X8YF31-F1
#
_entry.id   AF-A0A7X8YF31-F1
#
_cell.length_a   1.000
_cell.length_b   1.000
_cell.length_c   1.000
_cell.angle_alpha   90.00
_cell.angle_beta   90.00
_cell.angle_gamma   90.00
#
_symmetry.space_group_name_H-M   'P 1'
#
loop_
_entity.id
_entity.type
_entity.pdbx_description
1 polymer ?
#
loop_
_entity_poly.entity_id
_entity_poly.type
_entity_poly.pdbx_seq_one_letter_code
_entity_poly.pdbx_strand_id
1 'polypeptide(L)'
;MPDKDVSLATRVEITKKYAAAYEAASKKDKTRILDQLVEVTGWNRDHARQQLRRRMRQPKGRAQATVAVIDRRKNPGSRYSYNALKILQHVWAVAGGICGKYLAASMADWLDAMESAGDLVEGQDRYSAEIRAELLRMSAATIDRHLAPAKARDPIRGKSTTKPGALLRNSISVRKAGDEVEAEPGFFEVDTVAHCGPSLKGEFARTVNFTDMHTGWVFTTAIRNNAMIHIVAAFDAFVEAVPFMVTGIDSDNGSEFINHEVLGWSAERSIFYTRSRPYQKNDQATIESKNNHLVRRYGFYYRYDTAHQRELLNQLWPLVCDRLNYFTPTKKPVGYTTDAVGRRRRVYDKPRTPYHRLLDAGVLNQAQKAELAAYKTSLNVVEIAGRISSIQQRLISLAAAPTRRLERELEAQAAAAMPEAEWIKIDQRRARAA
;
A
#
# COMPACT_ATOMS: atom_id res chain seq x y z
N MET A 1 54.64 -3.29 15.44
CA MET A 1 53.38 -2.78 14.89
C MET A 1 53.16 -1.40 15.47
N PRO A 2 53.30 -0.29 14.72
CA PRO A 2 53.04 1.03 15.26
C PRO A 2 51.55 1.40 15.12
N ASP A 3 51.10 2.14 16.12
CA ASP A 3 49.77 2.51 16.57
C ASP A 3 48.62 2.68 15.56
N LYS A 4 47.47 2.14 15.97
CA LYS A 4 46.13 2.34 15.39
C LYS A 4 45.41 3.58 15.94
N ASP A 5 46.12 4.54 16.54
CA ASP A 5 45.47 5.64 17.30
C ASP A 5 45.16 6.91 16.49
N VAL A 6 45.52 6.94 15.20
CA VAL A 6 45.20 8.10 14.34
C VAL A 6 43.89 7.89 13.60
N SER A 7 42.86 8.65 13.98
CA SER A 7 41.55 8.63 13.33
C SER A 7 41.63 8.93 11.83
N LEU A 8 40.68 8.43 11.03
CA LEU A 8 40.63 8.69 9.58
C LEU A 8 40.56 10.19 9.27
N ALA A 9 39.87 10.98 10.10
CA ALA A 9 39.79 12.43 9.97
C ALA A 9 41.16 13.08 10.18
N THR A 10 41.88 12.66 11.22
CA THR A 10 43.24 13.15 11.54
C THR A 10 44.23 12.81 10.43
N ARG A 11 44.17 11.59 9.86
CA ARG A 11 44.98 11.20 8.70
C ARG A 11 44.73 12.10 7.48
N VAL A 12 43.48 12.52 7.28
CA VAL A 12 43.08 13.42 6.19
C VAL A 12 43.64 14.84 6.41
N GLU A 13 43.57 15.37 7.62
CA GLU A 13 44.13 16.69 7.96
C GLU A 13 45.66 16.72 7.82
N ILE A 14 46.33 15.67 8.29
CA ILE A 14 47.78 15.50 8.14
C ILE A 14 48.12 15.47 6.65
N THR A 15 47.45 14.64 5.85
CA THR A 15 47.67 14.58 4.40
C THR A 15 47.45 15.94 3.72
N LYS A 16 46.49 16.74 4.18
CA LYS A 16 46.23 18.09 3.67
C LYS A 16 47.43 19.02 3.92
N LYS A 17 48.01 18.96 5.13
CA LYS A 17 49.20 19.75 5.50
C LYS A 17 50.43 19.35 4.67
N TYR A 18 50.63 18.06 4.44
CA TYR A 18 51.77 17.56 3.67
C TYR A 18 51.61 17.74 2.15
N ALA A 19 50.40 17.90 1.60
CA ALA A 19 50.17 18.00 0.16
C ALA A 19 50.85 19.20 -0.50
N ALA A 20 50.78 20.40 0.11
CA ALA A 20 51.42 21.60 -0.43
C ALA A 20 52.96 21.50 -0.36
N ALA A 21 53.50 21.00 0.75
CA ALA A 21 54.93 20.77 0.90
C ALA A 21 55.44 19.70 -0.07
N TYR A 22 54.66 18.64 -0.30
CA TYR A 22 54.99 17.58 -1.25
C TYR A 22 54.97 18.06 -2.70
N GLU A 23 54.08 18.99 -3.07
CA GLU A 23 54.04 19.56 -4.42
C GLU A 23 55.32 20.33 -4.76
N ALA A 24 55.73 21.22 -3.85
CA ALA A 24 56.88 22.11 -3.99
C ALA A 24 58.25 21.42 -3.74
N ALA A 25 58.26 20.21 -3.19
CA ALA A 25 59.49 19.51 -2.78
C ALA A 25 60.31 18.93 -3.96
N SER A 26 61.63 18.90 -3.75
CA SER A 26 62.60 18.19 -4.60
C SER A 26 62.36 16.66 -4.56
N LYS A 27 62.98 15.89 -5.47
CA LYS A 27 62.83 14.41 -5.49
C LYS A 27 63.28 13.76 -4.17
N LYS A 28 64.34 14.28 -3.54
CA LYS A 28 64.86 13.79 -2.26
C LYS A 28 63.90 14.14 -1.11
N ASP A 29 63.36 15.35 -1.11
CA ASP A 29 62.42 15.81 -0.08
C ASP A 29 61.04 15.14 -0.19
N LYS A 30 60.57 14.85 -1.40
CA LYS A 30 59.35 14.06 -1.65
C LYS A 30 59.43 12.68 -1.01
N THR A 31 60.61 12.06 -1.07
CA THR A 31 60.85 10.75 -0.44
C THR A 31 60.73 10.85 1.07
N ARG A 32 61.39 11.85 1.69
CA ARG A 32 61.33 12.12 3.13
C ARG A 32 59.90 12.45 3.61
N ILE A 33 59.16 13.25 2.85
CA ILE A 33 57.75 13.57 3.16
C ILE A 33 56.87 12.31 3.09
N LEU A 34 57.10 11.42 2.14
CA LEU A 34 56.38 10.14 2.05
C LEU A 34 56.72 9.21 3.21
N ASP A 35 57.99 9.13 3.62
CA ASP A 35 58.42 8.33 4.79
C ASP A 35 57.71 8.80 6.06
N GLN A 36 57.71 10.12 6.32
CA GLN A 36 57.00 10.70 7.47
C GLN A 36 55.49 10.48 7.41
N LEU A 37 54.88 10.60 6.22
CA LEU A 37 53.44 10.39 6.07
C LEU A 37 53.07 8.92 6.32
N VAL A 38 53.90 7.98 5.87
CA VAL A 38 53.73 6.53 6.11
C VAL A 38 53.84 6.22 7.60
N GLU A 39 54.85 6.77 8.28
CA GLU A 39 55.07 6.59 9.71
C GLU A 39 53.89 7.10 10.54
N VAL A 40 53.39 8.30 10.24
CA VAL A 40 52.32 8.95 11.01
C VAL A 40 50.94 8.37 10.71
N THR A 41 50.67 7.93 9.47
CA THR A 41 49.34 7.43 9.08
C THR A 41 49.21 5.91 9.15
N GLY A 42 50.32 5.18 9.24
CA GLY A 42 50.36 3.73 9.10
C GLY A 42 49.99 3.23 7.71
N TRP A 43 49.94 4.11 6.70
CA TRP A 43 49.63 3.74 5.33
C TRP A 43 50.83 3.12 4.63
N ASN A 44 50.59 2.25 3.63
CA ASN A 44 51.67 1.89 2.72
C ASN A 44 52.06 3.08 1.82
N ARG A 45 53.29 3.05 1.32
CA ARG A 45 53.90 4.16 0.56
C ARG A 45 53.12 4.55 -0.69
N ASP A 46 52.53 3.57 -1.38
CA ASP A 46 51.75 3.82 -2.59
C ASP A 46 50.41 4.48 -2.28
N HIS A 47 49.76 4.09 -1.19
CA HIS A 47 48.53 4.69 -0.71
C HIS A 47 48.78 6.14 -0.26
N ALA A 48 49.85 6.38 0.51
CA ALA A 48 50.26 7.73 0.92
C ALA A 48 50.51 8.64 -0.30
N ARG A 49 51.23 8.14 -1.32
CA ARG A 49 51.46 8.86 -2.58
C ARG A 49 50.17 9.13 -3.34
N GLN A 50 49.25 8.17 -3.38
CA GLN A 50 47.96 8.31 -4.06
C GLN A 50 47.10 9.39 -3.39
N GLN A 51 47.07 9.44 -2.06
CA GLN A 51 46.30 10.42 -1.31
C GLN A 51 46.84 11.85 -1.49
N LEU A 52 48.15 12.04 -1.46
CA LEU A 52 48.80 13.32 -1.78
C LEU A 52 48.45 13.80 -3.19
N ARG A 53 48.57 12.91 -4.19
CA ARG A 53 48.20 13.23 -5.60
C ARG A 53 46.72 13.56 -5.77
N ARG A 54 45.83 12.86 -5.06
CA ARG A 54 44.39 13.15 -5.08
C ARG A 54 44.10 14.53 -4.51
N ARG A 55 44.79 14.95 -3.45
CA ARG A 55 44.62 16.27 -2.84
C ARG A 55 45.18 17.39 -3.71
N MET A 56 46.36 17.23 -4.32
CA MET A 56 46.89 18.23 -5.28
C MET A 56 45.95 18.46 -6.47
N ARG A 57 45.18 17.43 -6.88
CA ARG A 57 44.21 17.52 -7.97
C ARG A 57 42.83 18.04 -7.56
N GLN A 58 42.59 18.36 -6.29
CA GLN A 58 41.29 18.89 -5.85
C GLN A 58 41.16 20.39 -6.19
N PRO A 59 40.04 20.83 -6.79
CA PRO A 59 39.79 22.25 -7.04
C PRO A 59 39.77 23.08 -5.76
N LYS A 60 40.42 24.25 -5.76
CA LYS A 60 40.38 25.22 -4.64
C LYS A 60 38.93 25.70 -4.46
N GLY A 61 38.33 25.41 -3.30
CA GLY A 61 36.94 25.78 -2.97
C GLY A 61 36.10 24.63 -2.38
N ARG A 62 36.52 23.36 -2.55
CA ARG A 62 35.83 22.20 -1.97
C ARG A 62 36.45 21.78 -0.63
N ALA A 63 36.58 22.73 0.31
CA ALA A 63 37.37 22.55 1.53
C ALA A 63 36.73 21.67 2.63
N GLN A 64 35.47 21.22 2.47
CA GLN A 64 34.74 20.45 3.51
C GLN A 64 34.47 18.97 3.17
N ALA A 65 34.82 18.48 1.98
CA ALA A 65 34.62 17.06 1.66
C ALA A 65 35.79 16.21 2.19
N THR A 66 35.63 15.61 3.37
CA THR A 66 36.62 14.74 4.01
C THR A 66 36.95 13.51 3.18
N VAL A 67 36.06 13.04 2.30
CA VAL A 67 36.36 12.05 1.27
C VAL A 67 35.63 12.42 -0.02
N ALA A 68 36.32 13.09 -0.96
CA ALA A 68 35.81 13.20 -2.32
C ALA A 68 36.01 11.84 -3.01
N VAL A 69 35.07 10.92 -2.82
CA VAL A 69 34.87 9.83 -3.78
C VAL A 69 34.41 10.51 -5.07
N ILE A 70 35.35 10.74 -5.99
CA ILE A 70 35.00 11.10 -7.36
C ILE A 70 34.29 9.87 -7.91
N ASP A 71 32.96 9.88 -7.89
CA ASP A 71 32.15 8.81 -8.46
C ASP A 71 32.35 8.83 -9.98
N ARG A 72 33.18 7.89 -10.46
CA ARG A 72 33.49 7.69 -11.88
C ARG A 72 32.48 6.77 -12.55
N ARG A 73 31.40 6.37 -11.90
CA ARG A 73 30.33 5.62 -12.56
C ARG A 73 29.80 6.50 -13.69
N LYS A 74 30.10 6.11 -14.93
CA LYS A 74 29.32 6.52 -16.09
C LYS A 74 27.91 6.12 -15.75
N ASN A 75 27.04 7.08 -15.48
CA ASN A 75 25.62 6.78 -15.30
C ASN A 75 25.16 6.39 -16.71
N PRO A 76 24.95 5.09 -17.02
CA PRO A 76 24.35 4.78 -18.31
C PRO A 76 23.01 5.53 -18.28
N GLY A 77 22.73 6.31 -19.33
CA GLY A 77 21.48 7.08 -19.39
C GLY A 77 20.30 6.20 -18.98
N SER A 78 19.26 6.81 -18.38
CA SER A 78 18.08 6.07 -17.91
C SER A 78 17.64 5.06 -18.98
N ARG A 79 17.57 3.77 -18.62
CA ARG A 79 17.14 2.69 -19.52
C ARG A 79 15.76 2.93 -20.12
N TYR A 80 14.97 3.79 -19.48
CA TYR A 80 13.61 4.15 -19.88
C TYR A 80 13.55 5.64 -20.19
N SER A 81 12.85 5.95 -21.27
CA SER A 81 12.62 7.29 -21.77
C SER A 81 11.76 8.11 -20.81
N TYR A 82 11.86 9.44 -20.91
CA TYR A 82 11.01 10.36 -20.13
C TYR A 82 9.52 10.14 -20.41
N ASN A 83 9.17 9.88 -21.68
CA ASN A 83 7.79 9.61 -22.10
C ASN A 83 7.23 8.36 -21.43
N ALA A 84 8.01 7.26 -21.37
CA ALA A 84 7.59 6.05 -20.64
C ALA A 84 7.36 6.33 -19.16
N LEU A 85 8.16 7.18 -18.52
CA LEU A 85 7.92 7.56 -17.12
C LEU A 85 6.64 8.37 -16.93
N LYS A 86 6.24 9.18 -17.91
CA LYS A 86 4.97 9.93 -17.88
C LYS A 86 3.77 9.03 -18.09
N ILE A 87 3.82 8.14 -19.07
CA ILE A 87 2.75 7.15 -19.27
C ILE A 87 2.66 6.21 -18.06
N LEU A 88 3.79 5.79 -17.47
CA LEU A 88 3.78 4.99 -16.24
C LEU A 88 3.02 5.68 -15.09
N GLN A 89 3.18 7.00 -14.91
CA GLN A 89 2.46 7.76 -13.88
C GLN A 89 0.95 7.80 -14.17
N HIS A 90 0.57 7.96 -15.44
CA HIS A 90 -0.82 7.96 -15.87
C HIS A 90 -1.49 6.61 -15.65
N VAL A 91 -0.90 5.53 -16.16
CA VAL A 91 -1.37 4.14 -15.96
C VAL A 91 -1.49 3.83 -14.46
N TRP A 92 -0.50 4.22 -13.65
CA TRP A 92 -0.54 4.01 -12.20
C TRP A 92 -1.70 4.76 -11.51
N ALA A 93 -2.02 5.98 -11.96
CA ALA A 93 -3.14 6.75 -11.44
C ALA A 93 -4.49 6.13 -11.83
N VAL A 94 -4.66 5.73 -13.09
CA VAL A 94 -5.87 5.03 -13.60
C VAL A 94 -6.07 3.69 -12.88
N ALA A 95 -4.98 2.97 -12.63
CA ALA A 95 -4.97 1.73 -11.85
C ALA A 95 -5.27 1.92 -10.35
N GLY A 96 -5.56 3.15 -9.91
CA GLY A 96 -5.92 3.45 -8.53
C GLY A 96 -4.75 3.38 -7.56
N GLY A 97 -3.51 3.52 -8.03
CA GLY A 97 -2.34 3.63 -7.17
C GLY A 97 -1.81 2.29 -6.63
N ILE A 98 -1.93 1.19 -7.37
CA ILE A 98 -1.40 -0.12 -6.97
C ILE A 98 0.14 -0.13 -6.91
N CYS A 99 0.73 -0.99 -6.07
CA CYS A 99 2.19 -1.05 -5.96
C CYS A 99 2.82 -1.71 -7.19
N GLY A 100 4.11 -1.44 -7.44
CA GLY A 100 4.80 -1.87 -8.66
C GLY A 100 4.78 -3.37 -8.88
N LYS A 101 4.70 -4.18 -7.81
CA LYS A 101 4.54 -5.64 -7.92
C LYS A 101 3.24 -6.08 -8.56
N TYR A 102 2.13 -5.41 -8.22
CA TYR A 102 0.83 -5.69 -8.83
C TYR A 102 0.73 -5.03 -10.20
N LEU A 103 1.21 -3.78 -10.33
CA LEU A 103 1.17 -3.07 -11.61
C LEU A 103 1.98 -3.77 -12.70
N ALA A 104 3.18 -4.29 -12.38
CA ALA A 104 3.97 -5.06 -13.33
C ALA A 104 3.23 -6.32 -13.80
N ALA A 105 2.49 -6.98 -12.90
CA ALA A 105 1.78 -8.23 -13.21
C ALA A 105 0.54 -8.02 -14.10
N SER A 106 -0.08 -6.84 -14.02
CA SER A 106 -1.24 -6.47 -14.85
C SER A 106 -0.94 -5.38 -15.87
N MET A 107 0.34 -5.07 -16.16
CA MET A 107 0.71 -3.94 -17.02
C MET A 107 0.09 -4.08 -18.42
N ALA A 108 0.15 -5.28 -19.00
CA ALA A 108 -0.47 -5.56 -20.30
C ALA A 108 -1.98 -5.31 -20.27
N ASP A 109 -2.69 -5.90 -19.31
CA ASP A 109 -4.14 -5.71 -19.15
C ASP A 109 -4.55 -4.23 -19.02
N TRP A 110 -3.75 -3.42 -18.32
CA TRP A 110 -4.02 -1.98 -18.19
C TRP A 110 -3.76 -1.23 -19.50
N LEU A 111 -2.67 -1.53 -20.20
CA LEU A 111 -2.35 -0.90 -21.47
C LEU A 111 -3.41 -1.24 -22.52
N ASP A 112 -3.77 -2.51 -22.65
CA ASP A 112 -4.78 -2.98 -23.62
C ASP A 112 -6.16 -2.34 -23.32
N ALA A 113 -6.52 -2.21 -22.03
CA ALA A 113 -7.78 -1.59 -21.63
C ALA A 113 -7.79 -0.06 -21.86
N MET A 114 -6.68 0.62 -21.62
CA MET A 114 -6.57 2.07 -21.87
C MET A 114 -6.48 2.39 -23.37
N GLU A 115 -5.85 1.53 -24.17
CA GLU A 115 -5.89 1.59 -25.64
C GLU A 115 -7.31 1.39 -26.16
N SER A 116 -8.02 0.37 -25.66
CA SER A 116 -9.42 0.10 -26.04
C SER A 116 -10.37 1.23 -25.65
N ALA A 117 -10.09 1.91 -24.53
CA ALA A 117 -10.82 3.09 -24.08
C ALA A 117 -10.49 4.37 -24.88
N GLY A 118 -9.52 4.32 -25.79
CA GLY A 118 -9.04 5.48 -26.55
C GLY A 118 -8.21 6.49 -25.75
N ASP A 119 -7.75 6.12 -24.55
CA ASP A 119 -6.92 6.97 -23.68
C ASP A 119 -5.42 6.87 -24.02
N LEU A 120 -5.00 5.74 -24.59
CA LEU A 120 -3.66 5.56 -25.15
C LEU A 120 -3.77 5.30 -26.65
N VAL A 121 -3.40 6.30 -27.46
CA VAL A 121 -3.46 6.23 -28.93
C VAL A 121 -2.05 6.34 -29.49
N GLU A 122 -1.69 5.43 -30.39
CA GLU A 122 -0.38 5.39 -31.04
C GLU A 122 -0.04 6.74 -31.70
N GLY A 123 1.11 7.32 -31.36
CA GLY A 123 1.59 8.59 -31.90
C GLY A 123 1.00 9.84 -31.24
N GLN A 124 0.11 9.69 -30.25
CA GLN A 124 -0.50 10.81 -29.52
C GLN A 124 0.00 10.86 -28.06
N ASP A 125 0.01 12.05 -27.47
CA ASP A 125 0.26 12.28 -26.03
C ASP A 125 1.41 11.47 -25.40
N ARG A 126 2.51 11.31 -26.16
CA ARG A 126 3.75 10.62 -25.78
C ARG A 126 3.67 9.10 -25.79
N TYR A 127 2.59 8.51 -26.31
CA TYR A 127 2.42 7.08 -26.43
C TYR A 127 2.87 6.58 -27.81
N SER A 128 3.59 5.46 -27.82
CA SER A 128 3.98 4.72 -29.02
C SER A 128 4.26 3.26 -28.68
N ALA A 129 4.42 2.41 -29.70
CA ALA A 129 4.76 1.01 -29.55
C ALA A 129 6.07 0.81 -28.79
N GLU A 130 7.06 1.69 -28.96
CA GLU A 130 8.32 1.67 -28.21
C GLU A 130 8.08 1.95 -26.72
N ILE A 131 7.21 2.91 -26.41
CA ILE A 131 6.84 3.26 -25.03
C ILE A 131 6.08 2.12 -24.36
N ARG A 132 5.13 1.49 -25.07
CA ARG A 132 4.44 0.28 -24.63
C ARG A 132 5.45 -0.83 -24.29
N ALA A 133 6.40 -1.08 -25.18
CA ALA A 133 7.45 -2.08 -24.97
C ALA A 133 8.41 -1.73 -23.82
N GLU A 134 8.69 -0.45 -23.56
CA GLU A 134 9.42 -0.01 -22.38
C GLU A 134 8.66 -0.34 -21.09
N LEU A 135 7.37 -0.01 -21.01
CA LEU A 135 6.52 -0.24 -19.83
C LEU A 135 6.40 -1.72 -19.49
N LEU A 136 6.16 -2.58 -20.49
CA LEU A 136 6.08 -4.03 -20.32
C LEU A 136 7.39 -4.67 -19.84
N ARG A 137 8.54 -4.06 -20.16
CA ARG A 137 9.85 -4.53 -19.70
C ARG A 137 10.20 -4.07 -18.28
N MET A 138 9.48 -3.09 -17.71
CA MET A 138 9.78 -2.56 -16.39
C MET A 138 9.52 -3.61 -15.30
N SER A 139 10.54 -3.91 -14.51
CA SER A 139 10.37 -4.74 -13.31
C SER A 139 9.60 -4.00 -12.21
N ALA A 140 8.94 -4.74 -11.33
CA ALA A 140 8.21 -4.22 -10.17
C ALA A 140 9.04 -3.20 -9.35
N ALA A 141 10.30 -3.52 -9.03
CA ALA A 141 11.18 -2.63 -8.28
C ALA A 141 11.54 -1.34 -9.03
N THR A 142 11.62 -1.43 -10.37
CA THR A 142 11.87 -0.27 -11.24
C THR A 142 10.66 0.64 -11.29
N ILE A 143 9.46 0.07 -11.46
CA ILE A 143 8.20 0.81 -11.37
C ILE A 143 8.11 1.56 -10.04
N ASP A 144 8.32 0.88 -8.91
CA ASP A 144 8.22 1.52 -7.59
C ASP A 144 9.22 2.67 -7.40
N ARG A 145 10.45 2.50 -7.90
CA ARG A 145 11.50 3.54 -7.85
C ARG A 145 11.14 4.76 -8.69
N HIS A 146 10.61 4.57 -9.91
CA HIS A 146 10.23 5.69 -10.77
C HIS A 146 8.94 6.37 -10.35
N LEU A 147 8.03 5.64 -9.70
CA LEU A 147 6.80 6.21 -9.14
C LEU A 147 7.01 6.86 -7.78
N ALA A 148 8.14 6.65 -7.09
CA ALA A 148 8.38 7.21 -5.76
C ALA A 148 8.13 8.74 -5.66
N PRO A 149 8.60 9.57 -6.62
CA PRO A 149 8.31 11.01 -6.61
C PRO A 149 6.82 11.33 -6.82
N ALA A 150 6.13 10.58 -7.68
CA ALA A 150 4.70 10.75 -7.93
C ALA A 150 3.88 10.36 -6.69
N LYS A 151 4.18 9.19 -6.09
CA LYS A 151 3.60 8.70 -4.83
C LYS A 151 3.80 9.66 -3.66
N ALA A 152 4.91 10.41 -3.64
CA ALA A 152 5.17 11.39 -2.59
C ALA A 152 4.34 12.67 -2.74
N ARG A 153 3.98 13.05 -3.98
CA ARG A 153 3.13 14.20 -4.30
C ARG A 153 1.64 13.87 -4.31
N ASP A 154 1.31 12.59 -4.44
CA ASP A 154 -0.04 12.11 -4.59
C ASP A 154 -0.93 12.50 -3.39
N PRO A 155 -1.97 13.32 -3.60
CA PRO A 155 -2.95 13.64 -2.58
C PRO A 155 -3.91 12.47 -2.27
N ILE A 156 -3.84 11.34 -3.00
CA ILE A 156 -4.62 10.10 -2.76
C ILE A 156 -4.09 9.31 -1.55
N ARG A 157 -3.01 9.75 -0.91
CA ARG A 157 -3.08 9.77 0.57
C ARG A 157 -4.08 10.86 0.91
N GLY A 158 -5.38 10.53 0.84
CA GLY A 158 -6.39 11.32 1.51
C GLY A 158 -5.78 11.66 2.85
N LYS A 159 -5.63 12.96 3.14
CA LYS A 159 -5.18 13.41 4.44
C LYS A 159 -6.26 12.93 5.41
N SER A 160 -6.18 11.65 5.79
CA SER A 160 -6.86 11.07 6.92
C SER A 160 -6.23 11.82 8.06
N THR A 161 -6.86 12.93 8.44
CA THR A 161 -6.49 13.71 9.61
C THR A 161 -6.58 12.82 10.85
N THR A 162 -7.45 11.81 10.80
CA THR A 162 -7.40 10.61 11.63
C THR A 162 -6.29 9.69 11.15
N LYS A 163 -5.10 9.77 11.77
CA LYS A 163 -4.14 8.68 11.69
C LYS A 163 -4.81 7.44 12.31
N PRO A 164 -4.86 6.27 11.66
CA PRO A 164 -5.26 5.05 12.37
C PRO A 164 -4.35 4.91 13.59
N GLY A 165 -4.95 4.79 14.77
CA GLY A 165 -4.21 4.72 16.04
C GLY A 165 -3.16 3.61 15.99
N ALA A 166 -2.06 3.76 16.75
CA ALA A 166 -0.97 2.78 16.77
C ALA A 166 -1.45 1.34 17.10
N LEU A 167 -2.57 1.22 17.82
CA LEU A 167 -3.25 -0.04 18.12
C LEU A 167 -3.80 -0.74 16.87
N LEU A 168 -4.38 -0.01 15.90
CA LEU A 168 -4.88 -0.56 14.63
C LEU A 168 -3.78 -1.09 13.71
N ARG A 169 -2.56 -0.53 13.79
CA ARG A 169 -1.39 -1.05 13.06
C ARG A 169 -0.79 -2.28 13.73
N ASN A 170 -0.84 -2.35 15.06
CA ASN A 170 -0.28 -3.45 15.84
C ASN A 170 -1.31 -4.59 16.08
N SER A 171 -2.59 -4.39 15.77
CA SER A 171 -3.63 -5.41 15.83
C SER A 171 -3.74 -6.25 14.56
N ILE A 172 -3.09 -5.84 13.46
CA ILE A 172 -3.00 -6.64 12.24
C ILE A 172 -1.89 -7.68 12.45
N SER A 173 -2.23 -8.74 13.20
CA SER A 173 -1.39 -9.91 13.34
C SER A 173 -1.34 -10.68 12.02
N VAL A 174 -0.14 -10.85 11.47
CA VAL A 174 0.09 -11.74 10.33
C VAL A 174 -0.24 -13.18 10.75
N ARG A 175 -1.22 -13.78 10.07
CA ARG A 175 -1.81 -15.11 10.27
C ARG A 175 -0.82 -16.22 10.71
N LYS A 176 -1.10 -16.86 11.84
CA LYS A 176 -0.77 -18.28 12.21
C LYS A 176 -2.08 -18.87 12.77
N ALA A 177 -2.63 -20.05 12.49
CA ALA A 177 -2.30 -21.25 11.72
C ALA A 177 -3.43 -21.51 10.69
N GLY A 178 -3.41 -22.49 9.79
CA GLY A 178 -3.63 -23.92 10.08
C GLY A 178 -4.68 -24.51 9.12
N ASP A 179 -5.65 -23.70 8.67
CA ASP A 179 -6.77 -24.21 7.86
C ASP A 179 -6.49 -24.14 6.35
N GLU A 180 -6.87 -25.21 5.65
CA GLU A 180 -6.87 -25.32 4.19
C GLU A 180 -7.82 -24.26 3.61
N VAL A 181 -7.36 -23.53 2.58
CA VAL A 181 -8.21 -22.59 1.87
C VAL A 181 -9.15 -23.41 1.01
N GLU A 182 -10.45 -23.10 1.03
CA GLU A 182 -11.43 -23.72 0.14
C GLU A 182 -10.88 -23.79 -1.29
N ALA A 183 -10.86 -25.00 -1.83
CA ALA A 183 -10.17 -25.30 -3.08
C ALA A 183 -10.91 -24.74 -4.30
N GLU A 184 -12.18 -24.39 -4.14
CA GLU A 184 -13.07 -23.91 -5.20
C GLU A 184 -13.61 -22.49 -4.91
N PRO A 185 -13.86 -21.67 -5.94
CA PRO A 185 -14.63 -20.42 -5.81
C PRO A 185 -16.06 -20.68 -5.33
N GLY A 186 -16.62 -19.73 -4.58
CA GLY A 186 -18.03 -19.76 -4.14
C GLY A 186 -18.20 -19.58 -2.64
N PHE A 187 -17.12 -19.62 -1.88
CA PHE A 187 -17.13 -19.44 -0.44
C PHE A 187 -16.65 -18.04 -0.05
N PHE A 188 -17.56 -17.24 0.51
CA PHE A 188 -17.31 -15.82 0.78
C PHE A 188 -17.20 -15.53 2.27
N GLU A 189 -16.19 -14.75 2.65
CA GLU A 189 -16.21 -14.05 3.94
C GLU A 189 -17.04 -12.77 3.83
N VAL A 190 -17.85 -12.46 4.84
CA VAL A 190 -18.63 -11.22 4.95
C VAL A 190 -18.33 -10.46 6.23
N ASP A 191 -18.21 -9.13 6.12
CA ASP A 191 -18.06 -8.24 7.28
C ASP A 191 -18.76 -6.90 7.01
N THR A 192 -19.12 -6.17 8.08
CA THR A 192 -19.63 -4.80 8.00
C THR A 192 -18.63 -3.77 8.49
N VAL A 193 -18.47 -2.70 7.72
CA VAL A 193 -17.61 -1.56 8.07
C VAL A 193 -18.48 -0.36 8.41
N ALA A 194 -18.37 0.13 9.65
CA ALA A 194 -19.05 1.34 10.10
C ALA A 194 -18.44 2.62 9.49
N HIS A 195 -19.29 3.50 8.97
CA HIS A 195 -18.96 4.87 8.60
C HIS A 195 -19.45 5.86 9.67
N CYS A 196 -18.99 5.64 10.89
CA CYS A 196 -19.42 6.38 12.08
C CYS A 196 -18.57 7.63 12.38
N GLY A 197 -17.46 7.82 11.65
CA GLY A 197 -16.43 8.77 12.04
C GLY A 197 -15.89 8.46 13.44
N PRO A 198 -15.69 9.47 14.31
CA PRO A 198 -15.11 9.29 15.64
C PRO A 198 -16.09 8.77 16.72
N SER A 199 -17.38 8.54 16.41
CA SER A 199 -18.36 8.10 17.42
C SER A 199 -19.40 7.12 16.88
N LEU A 200 -19.66 6.06 17.65
CA LEU A 200 -20.74 5.10 17.41
C LEU A 200 -22.13 5.61 17.85
N LYS A 201 -22.24 6.85 18.36
CA LYS A 201 -23.53 7.43 18.74
C LYS A 201 -24.34 7.81 17.49
N GLY A 202 -25.65 7.53 17.54
CA GLY A 202 -26.62 7.86 16.48
C GLY A 202 -26.59 6.92 15.29
N GLU A 203 -27.45 7.17 14.31
CA GLU A 203 -27.51 6.41 13.06
C GLU A 203 -26.42 6.85 12.08
N PHE A 204 -25.84 5.88 11.37
CA PHE A 204 -24.85 6.08 10.31
C PHE A 204 -24.84 4.87 9.37
N ALA A 205 -24.48 5.12 8.11
CA ALA A 205 -24.34 4.10 7.09
C ALA A 205 -23.23 3.10 7.44
N ARG A 206 -23.40 1.89 6.94
CA ARG A 206 -22.40 0.83 7.02
C ARG A 206 -22.18 0.26 5.62
N THR A 207 -21.02 -0.33 5.39
CA THR A 207 -20.74 -1.03 4.14
C THR A 207 -20.59 -2.51 4.43
N VAL A 208 -21.40 -3.34 3.78
CA VAL A 208 -21.25 -4.80 3.78
C VAL A 208 -20.30 -5.15 2.64
N ASN A 209 -19.25 -5.90 2.97
CA ASN A 209 -18.27 -6.36 1.99
C ASN A 209 -18.23 -7.89 2.02
N PHE A 210 -18.31 -8.50 0.85
CA PHE A 210 -18.17 -9.94 0.63
C PHE A 210 -16.88 -10.17 -0.14
N THR A 211 -16.07 -11.14 0.29
CA THR A 211 -14.84 -11.53 -0.41
C THR A 211 -14.75 -13.04 -0.57
N ASP A 212 -14.64 -13.50 -1.82
CA ASP A 212 -14.41 -14.90 -2.12
C ASP A 212 -13.01 -15.34 -1.66
N MET A 213 -12.97 -16.45 -0.92
CA MET A 213 -11.75 -16.93 -0.28
C MET A 213 -10.73 -17.47 -1.27
N HIS A 214 -11.18 -18.04 -2.38
CA HIS A 214 -10.33 -18.64 -3.40
C HIS A 214 -9.76 -17.60 -4.38
N THR A 215 -10.64 -16.89 -5.09
CA THR A 215 -10.33 -15.92 -6.14
C THR A 215 -10.01 -14.53 -5.58
N GLY A 216 -10.58 -14.17 -4.43
CA GLY A 216 -10.53 -12.81 -3.90
C GLY A 216 -11.47 -11.83 -4.61
N TRP A 217 -12.47 -12.35 -5.31
CA TRP A 217 -13.59 -11.58 -5.88
C TRP A 217 -14.29 -10.83 -4.77
N VAL A 218 -14.71 -9.59 -5.04
CA VAL A 218 -15.39 -8.74 -4.07
C VAL A 218 -16.74 -8.29 -4.58
N PHE A 219 -17.69 -8.20 -3.64
CA PHE A 219 -18.95 -7.46 -3.81
C PHE A 219 -19.11 -6.56 -2.58
N THR A 220 -19.54 -5.32 -2.81
CA THR A 220 -19.61 -4.33 -1.74
C THR A 220 -20.84 -3.45 -1.92
N THR A 221 -21.58 -3.22 -0.84
CA THR A 221 -22.76 -2.34 -0.84
C THR A 221 -22.89 -1.58 0.47
N ALA A 222 -23.42 -0.35 0.43
CA ALA A 222 -23.72 0.46 1.61
C ALA A 222 -25.19 0.33 2.03
N ILE A 223 -25.38 0.05 3.31
CA ILE A 223 -26.66 -0.08 3.99
C ILE A 223 -26.87 1.06 4.98
N ARG A 224 -28.13 1.30 5.36
CA ARG A 224 -28.49 2.40 6.27
C ARG A 224 -27.97 2.20 7.68
N ASN A 225 -28.14 1.01 8.23
CA ASN A 225 -27.76 0.59 9.58
C ASN A 225 -27.77 -0.96 9.63
N ASN A 226 -27.55 -1.57 10.79
CA ASN A 226 -27.54 -3.03 10.98
C ASN A 226 -28.94 -3.67 11.08
N ALA A 227 -30.02 -2.96 10.75
CA ALA A 227 -31.35 -3.55 10.74
C ALA A 227 -31.40 -4.69 9.72
N MET A 228 -32.07 -5.77 10.11
CA MET A 228 -32.03 -7.05 9.40
C MET A 228 -32.48 -6.97 7.95
N ILE A 229 -33.56 -6.21 7.69
CA ILE A 229 -34.07 -5.96 6.33
C ILE A 229 -33.00 -5.39 5.39
N HIS A 230 -32.06 -4.60 5.91
CA HIS A 230 -30.97 -4.04 5.10
C HIS A 230 -29.84 -5.03 4.88
N ILE A 231 -29.58 -5.93 5.84
CA ILE A 231 -28.61 -7.02 5.69
C ILE A 231 -29.12 -8.02 4.64
N VAL A 232 -30.36 -8.50 4.77
CA VAL A 232 -30.95 -9.43 3.78
C VAL A 232 -30.97 -8.83 2.38
N ALA A 233 -31.36 -7.56 2.24
CA ALA A 233 -31.30 -6.89 0.94
C ALA A 233 -29.87 -6.81 0.36
N ALA A 234 -28.84 -6.67 1.21
CA ALA A 234 -27.45 -6.70 0.76
C ALA A 234 -27.02 -8.11 0.32
N PHE A 235 -27.53 -9.16 0.96
CA PHE A 235 -27.29 -10.56 0.62
C PHE A 235 -27.98 -10.95 -0.69
N ASP A 236 -29.22 -10.50 -0.91
CA ASP A 236 -29.91 -10.70 -2.19
C ASP A 236 -29.16 -10.03 -3.35
N ALA A 237 -28.79 -8.76 -3.19
CA ALA A 237 -28.01 -8.04 -4.20
C ALA A 237 -26.64 -8.69 -4.46
N PHE A 238 -26.04 -9.29 -3.42
CA PHE A 238 -24.78 -10.01 -3.53
C PHE A 238 -24.91 -11.26 -4.40
N VAL A 239 -25.89 -12.13 -4.11
CA VAL A 239 -26.09 -13.37 -4.88
C VAL A 239 -26.49 -13.08 -6.32
N GLU A 240 -27.26 -12.02 -6.56
CA GLU A 240 -27.63 -11.59 -7.92
C GLU A 240 -26.42 -11.06 -8.71
N ALA A 241 -25.49 -10.36 -8.06
CA ALA A 241 -24.37 -9.71 -8.73
C ALA A 241 -23.14 -10.61 -8.95
N VAL A 242 -22.95 -11.67 -8.15
CA VAL A 242 -21.80 -12.57 -8.31
C VAL A 242 -22.01 -13.49 -9.52
N PRO A 243 -21.07 -13.55 -10.47
CA PRO A 243 -21.28 -14.25 -11.74
C PRO A 243 -21.03 -15.78 -11.67
N PHE A 244 -20.97 -16.34 -10.47
CA PHE A 244 -20.73 -17.75 -10.21
C PHE A 244 -21.47 -18.19 -8.95
N MET A 245 -21.60 -19.51 -8.77
CA MET A 245 -22.37 -20.07 -7.66
C MET A 245 -21.78 -19.67 -6.31
N VAL A 246 -22.63 -19.12 -5.43
CA VAL A 246 -22.31 -18.92 -4.01
C VAL A 246 -22.66 -20.20 -3.28
N THR A 247 -21.66 -20.89 -2.76
CA THR A 247 -21.79 -22.18 -2.05
C THR A 247 -21.79 -22.00 -0.54
N GLY A 248 -21.10 -20.98 -0.05
CA GLY A 248 -21.08 -20.69 1.37
C GLY A 248 -20.70 -19.27 1.75
N ILE A 249 -21.09 -18.88 2.95
CA ILE A 249 -20.81 -17.58 3.54
C ILE A 249 -20.30 -17.79 4.97
N ASP A 250 -19.16 -17.19 5.30
CA ASP A 250 -18.64 -17.10 6.67
C ASP A 250 -18.70 -15.66 7.17
N SER A 251 -19.35 -15.45 8.31
CA SER A 251 -19.41 -14.15 8.97
C SER A 251 -18.66 -14.15 10.29
N ASP A 252 -18.39 -12.95 10.79
CA ASP A 252 -18.01 -12.78 12.18
C ASP A 252 -19.18 -13.02 13.15
N ASN A 253 -18.89 -12.89 14.45
CA ASN A 253 -19.90 -13.03 15.49
C ASN A 253 -20.74 -11.75 15.70
N GLY A 254 -20.81 -10.88 14.69
CA GLY A 254 -21.69 -9.71 14.69
C GLY A 254 -23.16 -10.10 14.81
N SER A 255 -23.89 -9.38 15.65
CA SER A 255 -25.33 -9.65 15.87
C SER A 255 -26.17 -9.35 14.63
N GLU A 256 -25.66 -8.53 13.70
CA GLU A 256 -26.28 -8.29 12.40
C GLU A 256 -26.31 -9.54 11.49
N PHE A 257 -25.41 -10.51 11.72
CA PHE A 257 -25.24 -11.71 10.91
C PHE A 257 -25.76 -12.97 11.60
N ILE A 258 -25.71 -13.00 12.93
CA ILE A 258 -26.21 -14.13 13.73
C ILE A 258 -27.68 -13.90 14.11
N ASN A 259 -28.60 -14.22 13.20
CA ASN A 259 -30.04 -14.19 13.47
C ASN A 259 -30.84 -15.21 12.62
N HIS A 260 -32.08 -15.49 13.03
CA HIS A 260 -32.98 -16.45 12.35
C HIS A 260 -33.31 -16.05 10.91
N GLU A 261 -33.41 -14.73 10.69
CA GLU A 261 -33.50 -14.05 9.40
C GLU A 261 -32.54 -14.59 8.32
N VAL A 262 -31.25 -14.36 8.58
CA VAL A 262 -30.13 -14.72 7.70
C VAL A 262 -29.97 -16.23 7.58
N LEU A 263 -30.22 -16.97 8.67
CA LEU A 263 -30.22 -18.43 8.65
C LEU A 263 -31.34 -18.97 7.75
N GLY A 264 -32.55 -18.43 7.86
CA GLY A 264 -33.68 -18.77 6.99
C GLY A 264 -33.38 -18.47 5.52
N TRP A 265 -32.88 -17.26 5.24
CA TRP A 265 -32.47 -16.85 3.89
C TRP A 265 -31.43 -17.79 3.28
N SER A 266 -30.42 -18.20 4.05
CA SER A 266 -29.35 -19.11 3.58
C SER A 266 -29.88 -20.52 3.35
N ALA A 267 -30.74 -21.02 4.25
CA ALA A 267 -31.34 -22.34 4.13
C ALA A 267 -32.27 -22.44 2.90
N GLU A 268 -33.11 -21.42 2.65
CA GLU A 268 -33.97 -21.34 1.46
C GLU A 268 -33.18 -21.41 0.16
N ARG A 269 -31.96 -20.86 0.15
CA ARG A 269 -31.06 -20.83 -1.02
C ARG A 269 -30.05 -21.96 -1.05
N SER A 270 -30.09 -22.87 -0.07
CA SER A 270 -29.11 -23.96 0.09
C SER A 270 -27.66 -23.47 0.14
N ILE A 271 -27.44 -22.29 0.72
CA ILE A 271 -26.10 -21.71 0.92
C ILE A 271 -25.61 -22.13 2.31
N PHE A 272 -24.41 -22.71 2.38
CA PHE A 272 -23.83 -23.11 3.65
C PHE A 272 -23.38 -21.88 4.45
N TYR A 273 -23.88 -21.73 5.67
CA TYR A 273 -23.58 -20.56 6.50
C TYR A 273 -22.74 -20.95 7.72
N THR A 274 -21.57 -20.34 7.86
CA THR A 274 -20.69 -20.54 9.02
C THR A 274 -20.42 -19.24 9.77
N ARG A 275 -19.95 -19.40 11.01
CA ARG A 275 -19.47 -18.31 11.84
C ARG A 275 -18.06 -18.60 12.32
N SER A 276 -17.25 -17.56 12.45
CA SER A 276 -15.90 -17.71 12.98
C SER A 276 -15.90 -18.17 14.45
N ARG A 277 -14.87 -18.96 14.83
CA ARG A 277 -14.75 -19.51 16.20
C ARG A 277 -14.57 -18.40 17.23
N PRO A 278 -15.20 -18.48 18.43
CA PRO A 278 -14.96 -17.52 19.50
C PRO A 278 -13.45 -17.38 19.79
N TYR A 279 -12.96 -16.14 19.81
CA TYR A 279 -11.58 -15.75 20.15
C TYR A 279 -10.47 -16.14 19.15
N GLN A 280 -10.80 -16.52 17.91
CA GLN A 280 -9.82 -16.77 16.83
C GLN A 280 -9.76 -15.62 15.81
N LYS A 281 -9.02 -14.54 16.12
CA LYS A 281 -8.86 -13.36 15.24
C LYS A 281 -8.21 -13.67 13.86
N ASN A 282 -7.65 -14.87 13.67
CA ASN A 282 -6.98 -15.25 12.43
C ASN A 282 -7.94 -15.79 11.35
N ASP A 283 -9.19 -16.09 11.73
CA ASP A 283 -10.19 -16.67 10.82
C ASP A 283 -10.65 -15.63 9.78
N GLN A 284 -10.63 -14.33 10.10
CA GLN A 284 -11.15 -13.22 9.25
C GLN A 284 -10.07 -12.30 8.65
N ALA A 285 -8.81 -12.71 8.68
CA ALA A 285 -7.70 -11.85 8.24
C ALA A 285 -7.84 -11.43 6.74
N THR A 286 -8.55 -12.22 5.94
CA THR A 286 -8.76 -11.94 4.51
C THR A 286 -9.74 -10.78 4.32
N ILE A 287 -10.92 -10.83 4.94
CA ILE A 287 -11.92 -9.77 4.90
C ILE A 287 -11.46 -8.49 5.61
N GLU A 288 -10.75 -8.58 6.74
CA GLU A 288 -10.17 -7.40 7.41
C GLU A 288 -9.17 -6.66 6.51
N SER A 289 -8.30 -7.41 5.83
CA SER A 289 -7.35 -6.85 4.87
C SER A 289 -8.09 -6.18 3.71
N LYS A 290 -9.13 -6.83 3.19
CA LYS A 290 -9.96 -6.28 2.12
C LYS A 290 -10.73 -5.03 2.55
N ASN A 291 -11.27 -4.98 3.74
CA ASN A 291 -11.96 -3.80 4.27
C ASN A 291 -11.02 -2.59 4.36
N ASN A 292 -9.76 -2.81 4.73
CA ASN A 292 -8.75 -1.76 4.68
C ASN A 292 -8.38 -1.33 3.25
N HIS A 293 -8.19 -2.28 2.34
CA HIS A 293 -7.75 -2.01 0.97
C HIS A 293 -8.86 -1.54 0.02
N LEU A 294 -10.12 -1.80 0.35
CA LEU A 294 -11.31 -1.45 -0.41
C LEU A 294 -12.10 -0.37 0.33
N VAL A 295 -12.84 -0.73 1.37
CA VAL A 295 -13.83 0.16 2.00
C VAL A 295 -13.17 1.41 2.56
N ARG A 296 -12.10 1.28 3.34
CA ARG A 296 -11.40 2.43 3.94
C ARG A 296 -10.58 3.23 2.94
N ARG A 297 -10.03 2.57 1.91
CA ARG A 297 -9.27 3.25 0.85
C ARG A 297 -10.16 4.13 -0.01
N TYR A 298 -11.34 3.62 -0.39
CA TYR A 298 -12.22 4.30 -1.33
C TYR A 298 -13.30 5.13 -0.65
N GLY A 299 -13.88 4.63 0.46
CA GLY A 299 -14.92 5.31 1.24
C GLY A 299 -14.43 6.05 2.49
N PHE A 300 -13.13 6.11 2.75
CA PHE A 300 -12.56 6.86 3.88
C PHE A 300 -13.02 6.40 5.29
N TYR A 301 -12.69 7.21 6.30
CA TYR A 301 -13.08 7.04 7.71
C TYR A 301 -14.09 8.11 8.15
N TYR A 302 -14.80 8.72 7.20
CA TYR A 302 -15.76 9.77 7.52
C TYR A 302 -17.04 9.21 8.15
N ARG A 303 -17.80 10.10 8.77
CA ARG A 303 -19.16 9.84 9.16
C ARG A 303 -20.09 10.04 7.97
N TYR A 304 -20.91 9.04 7.65
CA TYR A 304 -21.97 9.13 6.65
C TYR A 304 -23.31 8.83 7.30
N ASP A 305 -24.14 9.84 7.50
CA ASP A 305 -25.42 9.74 8.20
C ASP A 305 -26.60 10.30 7.39
N THR A 306 -26.37 10.63 6.11
CA THR A 306 -27.42 11.08 5.19
C THR A 306 -27.70 10.06 4.08
N ALA A 307 -28.93 10.07 3.54
CA ALA A 307 -29.31 9.22 2.41
C ALA A 307 -28.45 9.50 1.16
N HIS A 308 -28.16 10.78 0.88
CA HIS A 308 -27.37 11.17 -0.29
C HIS A 308 -25.90 10.68 -0.20
N GLN A 309 -25.27 10.74 0.98
CA GLN A 309 -23.93 10.17 1.16
C GLN A 309 -23.93 8.66 0.92
N ARG A 310 -24.96 7.94 1.42
CA ARG A 310 -25.11 6.50 1.19
C ARG A 310 -25.33 6.17 -0.29
N GLU A 311 -26.13 6.96 -1.00
CA GLU A 311 -26.32 6.84 -2.44
C GLU A 311 -24.98 6.98 -3.19
N LEU A 312 -24.17 7.99 -2.84
CA LEU A 312 -22.83 8.16 -3.43
C LEU A 312 -21.92 6.96 -3.16
N LEU A 313 -21.98 6.34 -1.97
CA LEU A 313 -21.26 5.09 -1.72
C LEU A 313 -21.75 3.96 -2.64
N ASN A 314 -23.06 3.84 -2.85
CA ASN A 314 -23.62 2.81 -3.73
C ASN A 314 -23.36 3.07 -5.23
N GLN A 315 -23.09 4.31 -5.63
CA GLN A 315 -22.54 4.61 -6.97
C GLN A 315 -21.04 4.28 -7.06
N LEU A 316 -20.31 4.38 -5.94
CA LEU A 316 -18.87 4.11 -5.88
C LEU A 316 -18.55 2.62 -5.96
N TRP A 317 -19.31 1.78 -5.25
CA TRP A 317 -18.93 0.37 -5.06
C TRP A 317 -18.87 -0.48 -6.31
N PRO A 318 -19.82 -0.40 -7.26
CA PRO A 318 -19.72 -1.15 -8.52
C PRO A 318 -18.41 -0.83 -9.27
N LEU A 319 -18.07 0.46 -9.39
CA LEU A 319 -16.85 0.92 -10.05
C LEU A 319 -15.58 0.38 -9.38
N VAL A 320 -15.56 0.36 -8.04
CA VAL A 320 -14.44 -0.18 -7.26
C VAL A 320 -14.36 -1.69 -7.41
N CYS A 321 -15.49 -2.39 -7.34
CA CYS A 321 -15.55 -3.85 -7.52
C CYS A 321 -15.06 -4.24 -8.91
N ASP A 322 -15.49 -3.56 -9.97
CA ASP A 322 -15.04 -3.83 -11.35
C ASP A 322 -13.54 -3.67 -11.51
N ARG A 323 -12.98 -2.55 -11.02
CA ARG A 323 -11.54 -2.34 -10.99
C ARG A 323 -10.81 -3.47 -10.27
N LEU A 324 -11.33 -3.88 -9.10
CA LEU A 324 -10.66 -4.87 -8.25
C LEU A 324 -10.76 -6.28 -8.82
N ASN A 325 -11.93 -6.67 -9.33
CA ASN A 325 -12.21 -8.02 -9.83
C ASN A 325 -11.54 -8.28 -11.17
N TYR A 326 -11.60 -7.32 -12.11
CA TYR A 326 -11.14 -7.54 -13.47
C TYR A 326 -9.69 -7.11 -13.72
N PHE A 327 -9.20 -6.06 -13.05
CA PHE A 327 -7.93 -5.42 -13.41
C PHE A 327 -6.88 -5.38 -12.30
N THR A 328 -7.25 -5.67 -11.04
CA THR A 328 -6.32 -5.56 -9.90
C THR A 328 -5.87 -6.94 -9.43
N PRO A 329 -4.59 -7.32 -9.63
CA PRO A 329 -4.14 -8.63 -9.18
C PRO A 329 -4.10 -8.71 -7.67
N THR A 330 -4.39 -9.90 -7.14
CA THR A 330 -4.25 -10.23 -5.73
C THR A 330 -3.33 -11.44 -5.56
N LYS A 331 -2.88 -11.65 -4.33
CA LYS A 331 -2.09 -12.82 -3.95
C LYS A 331 -2.86 -13.64 -2.94
N LYS A 332 -2.79 -14.96 -3.10
CA LYS A 332 -3.39 -15.91 -2.16
C LYS A 332 -2.30 -16.75 -1.52
N PRO A 333 -2.47 -17.11 -0.24
CA PRO A 333 -1.53 -17.96 0.47
C PRO A 333 -1.58 -19.38 -0.14
N VAL A 334 -0.42 -19.94 -0.47
CA VAL A 334 -0.32 -21.31 -1.05
C VAL A 334 0.42 -22.29 -0.16
N GLY A 335 0.95 -21.82 0.97
CA GLY A 335 1.65 -22.69 1.91
C GLY A 335 2.50 -21.93 2.90
N TYR A 336 3.41 -22.65 3.55
CA TYR A 336 4.36 -22.09 4.51
C TYR A 336 5.77 -22.60 4.22
N THR A 337 6.74 -21.76 4.49
CA THR A 337 8.15 -22.14 4.58
C THR A 337 8.65 -21.79 5.98
N THR A 338 9.86 -22.23 6.31
CA THR A 338 10.53 -21.91 7.56
C THR A 338 11.73 -21.02 7.24
N ASP A 339 11.90 -19.92 7.97
CA ASP A 339 13.11 -19.09 7.84
C ASP A 339 14.32 -19.76 8.51
N ALA A 340 15.51 -19.17 8.32
CA ALA A 340 16.76 -19.70 8.87
C ALA A 340 16.78 -19.78 10.42
N VAL A 341 15.82 -19.15 11.10
CA VAL A 341 15.69 -19.09 12.57
C VAL A 341 14.52 -19.98 13.05
N GLY A 342 13.92 -20.80 12.17
CA GLY A 342 12.83 -21.72 12.54
C GLY A 342 11.44 -21.09 12.56
N ARG A 343 11.26 -19.82 12.15
CA ARG A 343 9.93 -19.19 12.13
C ARG A 343 9.19 -19.53 10.84
N ARG A 344 7.94 -19.97 10.98
CA ARG A 344 7.01 -20.17 9.85
C ARG A 344 6.75 -18.84 9.14
N ARG A 345 7.01 -18.80 7.84
CA ARG A 345 6.73 -17.72 6.90
C ARG A 345 5.68 -18.17 5.90
N ARG A 346 4.69 -17.32 5.62
CA ARG A 346 3.68 -17.62 4.59
C ARG A 346 4.27 -17.46 3.19
N VAL A 347 4.00 -18.45 2.33
CA VAL A 347 4.27 -18.36 0.89
C VAL A 347 3.00 -17.96 0.17
N TYR A 348 3.16 -17.05 -0.79
CA TYR A 348 2.08 -16.55 -1.62
C TYR A 348 2.38 -16.86 -3.08
N ASP A 349 1.32 -17.11 -3.84
CA ASP A 349 1.39 -17.30 -5.29
C ASP A 349 1.87 -16.04 -6.05
N LYS A 350 1.89 -16.16 -7.38
CA LYS A 350 2.08 -15.03 -8.28
C LYS A 350 0.81 -14.16 -8.29
N PRO A 351 0.93 -12.82 -8.38
CA PRO A 351 -0.24 -11.96 -8.51
C PRO A 351 -1.12 -12.38 -9.70
N ARG A 352 -2.42 -12.51 -9.46
CA ARG A 352 -3.44 -12.85 -10.48
C ARG A 352 -4.75 -12.14 -10.11
N THR A 353 -5.48 -11.60 -11.09
CA THR A 353 -6.76 -10.92 -10.81
C THR A 353 -7.83 -11.94 -10.41
N PRO A 354 -8.84 -11.55 -9.61
CA PRO A 354 -9.97 -12.43 -9.30
C PRO A 354 -10.66 -13.00 -10.55
N TYR A 355 -10.87 -12.17 -11.58
CA TYR A 355 -11.38 -12.60 -12.89
C TYR A 355 -10.57 -13.76 -13.48
N HIS A 356 -9.25 -13.61 -13.56
CA HIS A 356 -8.42 -14.66 -14.10
C HIS A 356 -8.38 -15.90 -13.21
N ARG A 357 -8.40 -15.75 -11.88
CA ARG A 357 -8.48 -16.91 -10.96
C ARG A 357 -9.77 -17.68 -11.13
N LEU A 358 -10.89 -16.98 -11.36
CA LEU A 358 -12.18 -17.61 -11.64
C LEU A 358 -12.15 -18.40 -12.95
N LEU A 359 -11.50 -17.87 -14.00
CA LEU A 359 -11.26 -18.61 -15.23
C LEU A 359 -10.37 -19.84 -15.02
N ASP A 360 -9.28 -19.66 -14.27
CA ASP A 360 -8.27 -20.69 -13.99
C ASP A 360 -8.87 -21.83 -13.11
N ALA A 361 -9.91 -21.54 -12.31
CA ALA A 361 -10.59 -22.52 -11.43
C ALA A 361 -11.44 -23.55 -12.19
N GLY A 362 -11.79 -23.31 -13.45
CA GLY A 362 -12.50 -24.30 -14.28
C GLY A 362 -13.98 -24.53 -13.93
N VAL A 363 -14.54 -23.78 -12.98
CA VAL A 363 -15.95 -23.92 -12.54
C VAL A 363 -16.97 -23.27 -13.49
N LEU A 364 -16.51 -22.45 -14.43
CA LEU A 364 -17.37 -21.74 -15.38
C LEU A 364 -17.57 -22.51 -16.69
N ASN A 365 -18.81 -22.52 -17.18
CA ASN A 365 -19.12 -22.99 -18.53
C ASN A 365 -18.69 -21.96 -19.61
N GLN A 366 -18.75 -22.34 -20.89
CA GLN A 366 -18.29 -21.46 -21.99
C GLN A 366 -19.13 -20.19 -22.13
N ALA A 367 -20.44 -20.25 -21.89
CA ALA A 367 -21.31 -19.08 -21.96
C ALA A 367 -20.95 -18.06 -20.87
N GLN A 368 -20.74 -18.51 -19.64
CA GLN A 368 -20.30 -17.66 -18.52
C GLN A 368 -18.92 -17.04 -18.79
N LYS A 369 -17.98 -17.80 -19.36
CA LYS A 369 -16.66 -17.26 -19.74
C LYS A 369 -16.79 -16.17 -20.81
N ALA A 370 -17.64 -16.38 -21.82
CA ALA A 370 -17.89 -15.41 -22.88
C ALA A 370 -18.58 -14.16 -22.34
N GLU A 371 -19.56 -14.31 -21.46
CA GLU A 371 -20.26 -13.20 -20.80
C GLU A 371 -19.30 -12.34 -19.97
N LEU A 372 -18.47 -12.97 -19.13
CA LEU A 372 -17.48 -12.24 -18.33
C LEU A 372 -16.43 -11.55 -19.19
N ALA A 373 -16.00 -12.18 -20.29
CA ALA A 373 -15.06 -11.57 -21.22
C ALA A 373 -15.68 -10.36 -21.95
N ALA A 374 -16.94 -10.48 -22.38
CA ALA A 374 -17.69 -9.39 -22.99
C ALA A 374 -17.89 -8.23 -22.01
N TYR A 375 -18.27 -8.55 -20.76
CA TYR A 375 -18.40 -7.56 -19.70
C TYR A 375 -17.08 -6.85 -19.43
N LYS A 376 -15.98 -7.59 -19.24
CA LYS A 376 -14.65 -7.00 -19.04
C LYS A 376 -14.25 -6.06 -20.19
N THR A 377 -14.53 -6.45 -21.44
CA THR A 377 -14.24 -5.62 -22.62
C THR A 377 -15.09 -4.35 -22.67
N SER A 378 -16.32 -4.38 -22.14
CA SER A 378 -17.19 -3.20 -22.05
C SER A 378 -16.73 -2.17 -21.01
N LEU A 379 -15.86 -2.56 -20.07
CA LEU A 379 -15.41 -1.67 -19.00
C LEU A 379 -14.41 -0.63 -19.52
N ASN A 380 -14.79 0.65 -19.45
CA ASN A 380 -13.87 1.76 -19.68
C ASN A 380 -13.11 2.10 -18.39
N VAL A 381 -11.86 1.63 -18.29
CA VAL A 381 -11.02 1.80 -17.09
C VAL A 381 -10.70 3.26 -16.74
N VAL A 382 -10.66 4.14 -17.74
CA VAL A 382 -10.36 5.58 -17.56
C VAL A 382 -11.61 6.30 -17.04
N GLU A 383 -12.79 5.98 -17.57
CA GLU A 383 -14.06 6.47 -17.05
C GLU A 383 -14.28 6.00 -15.60
N ILE A 384 -14.05 4.72 -15.33
CA ILE A 384 -14.11 4.16 -13.96
C ILE A 384 -13.20 4.95 -13.02
N ALA A 385 -11.98 5.28 -13.44
CA ALA A 385 -11.06 6.07 -12.63
C ALA A 385 -11.54 7.50 -12.40
N GLY A 386 -12.04 8.18 -13.43
CA GLY A 386 -12.60 9.52 -13.33
C GLY A 386 -13.82 9.58 -12.41
N ARG A 387 -14.75 8.62 -12.56
CA ARG A 387 -15.97 8.55 -11.74
C ARG A 387 -15.67 8.24 -10.27
N ILE A 388 -14.76 7.31 -10.00
CA ILE A 388 -14.31 7.05 -8.62
C ILE A 388 -13.74 8.33 -7.99
N SER A 389 -12.85 9.04 -8.70
CA SER A 389 -12.27 10.29 -8.21
C SER A 389 -13.34 11.36 -7.94
N SER A 390 -14.29 11.53 -8.87
CA SER A 390 -15.38 12.50 -8.74
C SER A 390 -16.28 12.20 -7.53
N ILE A 391 -16.68 10.94 -7.35
CA ILE A 391 -17.50 10.53 -6.21
C ILE A 391 -16.73 10.72 -4.89
N GLN A 392 -15.45 10.35 -4.86
CA GLN A 392 -14.61 10.56 -3.68
C GLN A 392 -14.47 12.04 -3.32
N GLN A 393 -14.32 12.94 -4.29
CA GLN A 393 -14.29 14.38 -4.06
C GLN A 393 -15.62 14.89 -3.47
N ARG A 394 -16.76 14.39 -3.96
CA ARG A 394 -18.09 14.70 -3.40
C ARG A 394 -18.25 14.18 -1.97
N LEU A 395 -17.81 12.95 -1.70
CA LEU A 395 -17.83 12.39 -0.34
C LEU A 395 -16.94 13.20 0.61
N ILE A 396 -15.76 13.65 0.16
CA ILE A 396 -14.89 14.53 0.94
C ILE A 396 -15.58 15.87 1.23
N SER A 397 -16.18 16.51 0.21
CA SER A 397 -16.82 17.83 0.39
C SER A 397 -17.99 17.77 1.38
N LEU A 398 -18.77 16.69 1.33
CA LEU A 398 -19.94 16.50 2.19
C LEU A 398 -19.58 16.08 3.62
N ALA A 399 -18.58 15.21 3.81
CA ALA A 399 -18.39 14.52 5.09
C ALA A 399 -17.13 14.92 5.87
N ALA A 400 -16.10 15.49 5.23
CA ALA A 400 -14.82 15.74 5.89
C ALA A 400 -14.90 16.85 6.95
N ALA A 401 -15.62 17.94 6.71
CA ALA A 401 -15.78 19.02 7.69
C ALA A 401 -16.70 18.63 8.87
N PRO A 402 -17.88 18.02 8.64
CA PRO A 402 -18.72 17.52 9.73
C PRO A 402 -18.01 16.48 10.61
N THR A 403 -17.30 15.52 10.01
CA THR A 403 -16.56 14.49 10.77
C THR A 403 -15.51 15.11 11.69
N ARG A 404 -14.73 16.10 11.18
CA ARG A 404 -13.71 16.79 11.98
C ARG A 404 -14.31 17.66 13.08
N ARG A 405 -15.50 18.21 12.87
CA ARG A 405 -16.23 18.94 13.93
C ARG A 405 -16.57 17.99 15.07
N LEU A 406 -17.15 16.83 14.74
CA LEU A 406 -17.49 15.80 15.72
C LEU A 406 -16.25 15.29 16.48
N GLU A 407 -15.11 15.13 15.79
CA GLU A 407 -13.83 14.75 16.42
C GLU A 407 -13.40 15.78 17.47
N ARG A 408 -13.42 17.07 17.13
CA ARG A 408 -13.07 18.16 18.07
C ARG A 408 -14.03 18.28 19.24
N GLU A 409 -15.32 18.07 19.03
CA GLU A 409 -16.34 18.10 20.09
C GLU A 409 -16.08 16.97 21.12
N LEU A 410 -15.74 15.78 20.64
CA LEU A 410 -15.41 14.63 21.50
C LEU A 410 -14.08 14.84 22.23
N GLU A 411 -13.06 15.38 21.56
CA GLU A 411 -11.79 15.74 22.20
C GLU A 411 -11.99 16.79 23.29
N ALA A 412 -12.81 17.82 23.05
CA ALA A 412 -13.13 18.83 24.05
C ALA A 412 -13.91 18.26 25.25
N GLN A 413 -14.87 17.35 25.00
CA GLN A 413 -15.59 16.65 26.06
C GLN A 413 -14.66 15.76 26.88
N ALA A 414 -13.75 15.02 26.23
CA ALA A 414 -12.77 14.18 26.91
C ALA A 414 -11.81 15.02 27.77
N ALA A 415 -11.33 16.15 27.24
CA ALA A 415 -10.49 17.09 27.98
C ALA A 415 -11.21 17.69 29.20
N ALA A 416 -12.50 18.04 29.07
CA ALA A 416 -13.30 18.54 30.18
C ALA A 416 -13.62 17.46 31.24
N ALA A 417 -13.71 16.19 30.83
CA ALA A 417 -13.98 15.06 31.73
C ALA A 417 -12.74 14.54 32.47
N MET A 418 -11.53 14.96 32.07
CA MET A 418 -10.29 14.72 32.79
C MET A 418 -9.96 15.97 33.61
N PRO A 419 -10.43 16.10 34.87
CA PRO A 419 -9.96 17.17 35.73
C PRO A 419 -8.43 17.09 35.80
N GLU A 420 -7.75 18.25 35.76
CA GLU A 420 -6.32 18.34 36.08
C GLU A 420 -6.07 17.45 37.30
N ALA A 421 -5.08 16.57 37.20
CA ALA A 421 -4.72 15.65 38.26
C ALA A 421 -4.26 16.45 39.51
N GLU A 422 -5.21 16.92 40.32
CA GLU A 422 -4.99 17.55 41.63
C GLU A 422 -4.22 16.63 42.60
N TRP A 423 -4.04 15.35 42.23
CA TRP A 423 -3.28 14.36 42.98
C TRP A 423 -1.78 14.35 42.67
N ILE A 424 -1.27 15.09 41.68
CA ILE A 424 0.18 15.31 41.53
C ILE A 424 0.58 16.49 42.43
N LYS A 425 0.50 16.30 43.76
CA LYS A 425 1.30 17.11 44.69
C LYS A 425 2.75 16.66 44.54
N ILE A 426 3.52 17.38 43.72
CA ILE A 426 4.98 17.28 43.75
C ILE A 426 5.40 17.66 45.17
N ASP A 427 5.84 16.67 45.95
CA ASP A 427 6.38 16.89 47.29
C ASP A 427 7.68 17.70 47.15
N GLN A 428 7.58 19.03 47.30
CA GLN A 428 8.72 19.95 47.23
C GLN A 428 9.68 19.81 48.42
N ARG A 429 9.51 18.85 49.33
CA ARG A 429 10.41 18.69 50.50
C ARG A 429 11.74 18.00 50.21
N ARG A 430 12.03 17.60 48.96
CA ARG A 430 13.36 17.08 48.56
C ARG A 430 14.31 18.10 47.93
N ALA A 431 14.00 19.40 47.97
CA ALA A 431 14.88 20.47 47.46
C ALA A 431 15.56 21.31 48.57
N ARG A 432 15.79 20.75 49.77
CA ARG A 432 16.56 21.40 50.86
C ARG A 432 17.59 20.48 51.52
N ALA A 433 18.24 19.62 50.74
CA ALA A 433 19.45 18.93 51.15
C ALA A 433 20.39 18.78 49.94
N ALA A 434 20.99 19.91 49.54
CA ALA A 434 22.21 19.98 48.75
C ALA A 434 22.88 21.32 49.07
#